data_AF-A0A7L4PN70-F1
#
_entry.id   AF-A0A7L4PN70-F1
#
_cell.length_a   1.000
_cell.length_b   1.000
_cell.length_c   1.000
_cell.angle_alpha   90.00
_cell.angle_beta   90.00
_cell.angle_gamma   90.00
#
_symmetry.space_group_name_H-M   'P 1'
#
loop_
_entity.id
_entity.type
_entity.pdbx_description
1 polymer ?
#
loop_
_entity_poly.entity_id
_entity_poly.type
_entity_poly.pdbx_seq_one_letter_code
_entity_poly.pdbx_strand_id
1 'polypeptide(L)'
;LYPFVGIVNSLLIDEKTSLRCGAGHSGYAIRTDGKIMACPIMTWIKDFISGDLDSDPKDLAKFEMSERCASCDIKDICGGRCLYWNYLKLWPDEGNQLICKTIEHLVSELKNRMPEIKDLIKNGQINYIDFEYEKYFGPEIIP
;
A
#
# COMPACT_ATOMS: atom_id res chain seq x y z
N LEU A 1 -13.02 -0.39 -7.25
CA LEU A 1 -13.58 -0.77 -5.93
C LEU A 1 -12.51 -0.79 -4.84
N TYR A 2 -11.36 -1.43 -5.07
CA TYR A 2 -10.27 -1.56 -4.10
C TYR A 2 -9.86 -0.29 -3.35
N PRO A 3 -9.78 0.91 -3.95
CA PRO A 3 -9.45 2.11 -3.17
C PRO A 3 -10.46 2.45 -2.08
N PHE A 4 -11.75 2.21 -2.32
CA PHE A 4 -12.79 2.45 -1.33
C PHE A 4 -12.79 1.34 -0.28
N VAL A 5 -12.83 0.07 -0.72
CA VAL A 5 -12.87 -1.09 0.17
C VAL A 5 -11.64 -1.16 1.08
N GLY A 6 -10.44 -1.02 0.51
CA GLY A 6 -9.20 -1.18 1.26
C GLY A 6 -8.94 -0.07 2.29
N ILE A 7 -9.30 1.17 1.96
CA ILE A 7 -9.18 2.30 2.90
C ILE A 7 -10.26 2.18 3.98
N VAL A 8 -11.52 1.93 3.61
CA VAL A 8 -12.61 1.80 4.59
C VAL A 8 -12.35 0.63 5.54
N ASN A 9 -11.86 -0.50 5.05
CA ASN A 9 -11.47 -1.62 5.91
C ASN A 9 -10.46 -1.17 6.98
N SER A 10 -9.36 -0.53 6.59
CA SER A 10 -8.37 -0.02 7.56
C SER A 10 -8.96 1.00 8.54
N LEU A 11 -9.91 1.85 8.11
CA LEU A 11 -10.60 2.79 9.00
C LEU A 11 -11.57 2.10 9.96
N LEU A 12 -12.16 0.96 9.57
CA LEU A 12 -13.06 0.18 10.42
C LEU A 12 -12.32 -0.55 11.53
N ILE A 13 -11.14 -1.11 11.22
CA ILE A 13 -10.35 -1.92 12.16
C ILE A 13 -9.17 -1.17 12.80
N ASP A 14 -9.03 0.13 12.52
CA ASP A 14 -7.93 1.00 12.97
C ASP A 14 -6.53 0.42 12.64
N GLU A 15 -6.39 -0.15 11.44
CA GLU A 15 -5.14 -0.75 10.98
C GLU A 15 -4.17 0.31 10.46
N LYS A 16 -2.93 0.24 10.94
CA LYS A 16 -1.80 0.94 10.34
C LYS A 16 -1.20 0.11 9.22
N THR A 17 -1.07 0.71 8.05
CA THR A 17 -0.56 0.05 6.84
C THR A 17 0.82 0.53 6.45
N SER A 18 1.64 -0.41 6.02
CA SER A 18 2.82 -0.14 5.19
C SER A 18 2.41 -0.14 3.71
N LEU A 19 3.35 -0.30 2.77
CA LEU A 19 3.10 -0.43 1.34
C LEU A 19 1.94 -1.40 1.08
N ARG A 20 0.83 -0.85 0.60
CA ARG A 20 -0.48 -1.53 0.50
C ARG A 20 -0.42 -2.81 -0.34
N CYS A 21 0.42 -2.84 -1.37
CA CYS A 21 0.57 -4.00 -2.25
C CYS A 21 1.44 -5.13 -1.67
N GLY A 22 2.13 -4.90 -0.53
CA GLY A 22 3.00 -5.91 0.08
C GLY A 22 4.44 -5.92 -0.44
N ALA A 23 4.71 -5.23 -1.55
CA ALA A 23 6.02 -5.25 -2.20
C ALA A 23 7.15 -4.92 -1.22
N GLY A 24 8.10 -5.84 -1.10
CA GLY A 24 9.29 -5.67 -0.27
C GLY A 24 9.07 -5.89 1.23
N HIS A 25 7.90 -6.37 1.68
CA HIS A 25 7.72 -6.75 3.10
C HIS A 25 6.84 -7.99 3.30
N SER A 26 5.81 -8.16 2.49
CA SER A 26 4.89 -9.31 2.53
C SER A 26 4.81 -10.05 1.19
N GLY A 27 5.14 -9.38 0.09
CA GLY A 27 5.13 -9.91 -1.26
C GLY A 27 6.45 -9.67 -1.97
N TYR A 28 6.93 -10.70 -2.66
CA TYR A 28 8.17 -10.72 -3.42
C TYR A 28 7.95 -11.41 -4.77
N ALA A 29 8.80 -11.12 -5.74
CA ALA A 29 8.80 -11.79 -7.04
C ALA A 29 10.10 -12.56 -7.24
N ILE A 30 10.01 -13.76 -7.81
CA ILE A 30 11.19 -14.56 -8.18
C ILE A 30 11.47 -14.33 -9.66
N ARG A 31 12.67 -13.85 -9.97
CA ARG A 31 13.16 -13.68 -11.35
C ARG A 31 13.63 -15.03 -11.89
N THR A 32 13.69 -15.18 -13.21
CA THR A 32 14.05 -16.44 -13.89
C THR A 32 15.47 -16.94 -13.59
N ASP A 33 16.35 -16.09 -13.06
CA ASP A 33 17.70 -16.44 -12.60
C ASP A 33 17.78 -16.75 -11.10
N GLY A 34 16.62 -16.89 -10.43
CA GLY A 34 16.54 -17.23 -9.01
C GLY A 34 16.71 -16.05 -8.06
N LYS A 35 16.89 -14.82 -8.55
CA LYS A 35 16.91 -13.64 -7.67
C LYS A 35 15.51 -13.30 -7.17
N ILE A 36 15.41 -13.02 -5.88
CA ILE A 36 14.18 -12.56 -5.23
C ILE A 36 14.20 -11.03 -5.27
N MET A 37 13.13 -10.45 -5.82
CA MET A 37 12.95 -9.01 -6.02
C MET A 37 11.84 -8.50 -5.11
N ALA A 38 12.01 -7.29 -4.58
CA ALA A 38 10.99 -6.62 -3.76
C ALA A 38 9.67 -6.40 -4.53
N CYS A 39 9.74 -6.20 -5.85
CA CYS A 39 8.58 -5.91 -6.69
C CYS A 39 8.81 -6.41 -8.13
N PRO A 40 7.81 -7.02 -8.80
CA PRO A 40 7.98 -7.55 -10.15
C PRO A 40 8.28 -6.49 -11.22
N ILE A 41 7.86 -5.23 -11.01
CA ILE A 41 8.16 -4.13 -11.94
C ILE A 41 9.56 -3.52 -11.74
N MET A 42 10.34 -4.04 -10.79
CA MET A 42 11.68 -3.53 -10.45
C MET A 42 12.79 -4.55 -10.76
N THR A 43 12.48 -5.56 -11.57
CA THR A 43 13.33 -6.72 -11.84
C THR A 43 14.70 -6.39 -12.42
N TRP A 44 14.91 -5.21 -12.99
CA TRP A 44 16.19 -4.76 -13.56
C TRP A 44 17.02 -3.87 -12.62
N ILE A 45 16.52 -3.51 -11.43
CA ILE A 45 17.19 -2.58 -10.51
C ILE A 45 17.82 -3.37 -9.37
N LYS A 46 19.16 -3.39 -9.32
CA LYS A 46 19.92 -4.20 -8.35
C LYS A 46 19.62 -3.84 -6.90
N ASP A 47 19.35 -2.58 -6.60
CA ASP A 47 19.07 -2.08 -5.25
C ASP A 47 17.77 -2.66 -4.67
N PHE A 48 16.94 -3.32 -5.48
CA PHE A 48 15.67 -3.95 -5.09
C PHE A 48 15.73 -5.47 -5.06
N ILE A 49 16.92 -6.06 -5.15
CA ILE A 49 17.13 -7.48 -4.88
C ILE A 49 16.98 -7.69 -3.37
N SER A 50 16.04 -8.56 -2.97
CA SER A 50 15.78 -8.91 -1.58
C SER A 50 16.53 -10.17 -1.13
N GLY A 51 16.99 -10.98 -2.07
CA GLY A 51 17.69 -12.24 -1.81
C GLY A 51 17.76 -13.11 -3.06
N ASP A 52 17.88 -14.41 -2.86
CA ASP A 52 17.82 -15.46 -3.88
C ASP A 52 17.29 -16.78 -3.31
N LEU A 53 17.26 -17.84 -4.12
CA LEU A 53 16.67 -19.13 -3.75
C LEU A 53 17.35 -19.82 -2.55
N ASP A 54 18.57 -19.41 -2.19
CA ASP A 54 19.31 -19.95 -1.04
C ASP A 54 19.06 -19.13 0.24
N SER A 55 18.36 -18.00 0.14
CA SER A 55 18.06 -17.11 1.27
C SER A 55 16.94 -17.68 2.16
N ASP A 56 17.07 -17.55 3.48
CA ASP A 56 15.93 -17.80 4.38
C ASP A 56 14.86 -16.71 4.16
N PRO A 57 13.58 -17.08 3.96
CA PRO A 57 12.50 -16.11 3.81
C PRO A 57 12.43 -15.04 4.91
N LYS A 58 12.93 -15.32 6.12
CA LYS A 58 12.96 -14.37 7.24
C LYS A 58 14.04 -13.29 7.09
N ASP A 59 15.08 -13.57 6.31
CA ASP A 59 16.25 -12.72 6.13
C ASP A 59 16.19 -11.88 4.84
N LEU A 60 15.09 -12.01 4.08
CA LEU A 60 14.88 -11.21 2.87
C LEU A 60 14.89 -9.72 3.20
N ALA A 61 15.59 -8.94 2.36
CA ALA A 61 15.65 -7.51 2.54
C ALA A 61 14.25 -6.89 2.49
N LYS A 62 13.97 -6.03 3.48
CA LYS A 62 12.69 -5.34 3.63
C LYS A 62 12.79 -3.90 3.15
N PHE A 63 11.71 -3.42 2.54
CA PHE A 63 11.61 -2.07 2.01
C PHE A 63 10.48 -1.35 2.74
N GLU A 64 10.87 -0.37 3.54
CA GLU A 64 9.93 0.49 4.26
C GLU A 64 9.47 1.64 3.36
N MET A 65 8.48 2.39 3.82
CA MET A 65 8.07 3.62 3.15
C MET A 65 9.18 4.67 3.20
N SER A 66 9.37 5.42 2.10
CA SER A 66 10.42 6.45 2.01
C SER A 66 10.19 7.64 2.94
N GLU A 67 11.30 8.30 3.27
CA GLU A 67 11.36 9.51 4.10
C GLU A 67 10.45 10.65 3.62
N ARG A 68 10.10 10.69 2.33
CA ARG A 68 9.17 11.69 1.78
C ARG A 68 7.81 11.67 2.48
N CYS A 69 7.40 10.51 2.99
CA CYS A 69 6.13 10.31 3.66
C CYS A 69 6.24 10.31 5.19
N ALA A 70 7.44 10.48 5.76
CA ALA A 70 7.67 10.36 7.20
C ALA A 70 6.80 11.33 8.04
N SER A 71 6.60 12.55 7.53
CA SER A 71 5.79 13.62 8.12
C SER A 71 4.34 13.71 7.61
N CYS A 72 3.88 12.76 6.79
CA CYS A 72 2.53 12.80 6.23
C CYS A 72 1.48 12.29 7.24
N ASP A 73 0.41 13.06 7.46
CA ASP A 73 -0.64 12.75 8.45
C ASP A 73 -1.46 11.49 8.11
N ILE A 74 -1.56 11.16 6.82
CA ILE A 74 -2.30 9.98 6.36
C ILE A 74 -1.38 8.80 6.06
N LYS A 75 -0.10 8.82 6.47
CA LYS A 75 0.87 7.80 6.08
C LYS A 75 0.46 6.38 6.48
N ASP A 76 -0.15 6.21 7.64
CA ASP A 76 -0.60 4.91 8.14
C ASP A 76 -1.83 4.39 7.35
N ILE A 77 -2.51 5.26 6.60
CA ILE A 77 -3.62 4.91 5.69
C ILE A 77 -3.14 4.79 4.23
N CYS A 78 -2.30 5.69 3.74
CA CYS A 78 -1.78 5.66 2.38
C CYS A 78 -0.73 4.56 2.19
N GLY A 79 0.10 4.30 3.19
CA GLY A 79 1.19 3.33 3.09
C GLY A 79 2.26 3.71 2.07
N GLY A 80 2.34 4.97 1.66
CA GLY A 80 3.44 5.47 0.80
C GLY A 80 3.27 5.28 -0.71
N ARG A 81 2.08 4.88 -1.18
CA ARG A 81 1.80 4.54 -2.59
C ARG A 81 2.68 3.38 -3.10
N CYS A 82 2.87 3.27 -4.41
CA CYS A 82 3.69 2.23 -5.03
C CYS A 82 5.18 2.35 -4.63
N LEU A 83 5.83 1.24 -4.28
CA LEU A 83 7.26 1.18 -3.94
C LEU A 83 8.15 1.81 -5.03
N TYR A 84 7.89 1.49 -6.30
CA TYR A 84 8.60 2.05 -7.45
C TYR A 84 8.50 3.57 -7.49
N TRP A 85 7.29 4.10 -7.28
CA TRP A 85 7.06 5.55 -7.21
C TRP A 85 7.75 6.18 -6.01
N ASN A 86 7.70 5.48 -4.88
CA ASN A 86 8.10 5.99 -3.59
C ASN A 86 9.62 6.12 -3.47
N TYR A 87 10.38 5.23 -4.12
CA TYR A 87 11.84 5.24 -4.13
C TYR A 87 12.47 5.91 -5.35
N LEU A 88 11.89 5.74 -6.54
CA LEU A 88 12.49 6.29 -7.74
C LEU A 88 12.05 7.74 -7.95
N LYS A 89 13.03 8.65 -7.99
CA LYS A 89 12.82 10.09 -8.22
C LYS A 89 12.67 10.40 -9.71
N LEU A 90 11.71 9.75 -10.36
CA LEU A 90 11.46 9.91 -11.81
C LEU A 90 10.52 11.07 -12.14
N TRP A 91 9.76 11.55 -11.14
CA TRP A 91 8.76 12.59 -11.31
C TRP A 91 9.14 13.86 -10.56
N PRO A 92 8.80 15.04 -11.11
CA PRO A 92 9.00 16.30 -10.43
C PRO A 92 8.18 16.37 -9.14
N ASP A 93 8.68 17.13 -8.17
CA ASP A 93 8.07 17.22 -6.84
C ASP A 93 6.67 17.85 -6.88
N GLU A 94 6.41 18.76 -7.82
CA GLU A 94 5.08 19.34 -8.01
C GLU A 94 4.06 18.26 -8.44
N GLY A 95 4.46 17.35 -9.33
CA GLY A 95 3.62 16.23 -9.76
C GLY A 95 3.35 15.26 -8.60
N ASN A 96 4.38 14.98 -7.79
CA ASN A 96 4.23 14.18 -6.59
C ASN A 96 3.23 14.78 -5.61
N GLN A 97 3.33 16.09 -5.35
CA GLN A 97 2.43 16.81 -4.44
C GLN A 97 0.99 16.84 -4.95
N LEU A 98 0.78 17.03 -6.25
CA LEU A 98 -0.55 17.00 -6.86
C LEU A 98 -1.22 15.64 -6.64
N ILE A 99 -0.49 14.54 -6.81
CA ILE A 99 -1.02 13.20 -6.56
C ILE A 99 -1.24 12.98 -5.06
N CYS A 100 -0.34 13.40 -4.17
CA CYS A 100 -0.59 13.30 -2.73
C CYS A 100 -1.89 14.00 -2.32
N LYS A 101 -2.18 15.19 -2.88
CA LYS A 101 -3.43 15.92 -2.61
C LYS A 101 -4.68 15.17 -3.03
N THR A 102 -4.65 14.42 -4.15
CA THR A 102 -5.82 13.63 -4.57
C THR A 102 -6.06 12.46 -3.61
N ILE A 103 -5.00 11.85 -3.09
CA ILE A 103 -5.09 10.77 -2.10
C ILE A 103 -5.56 11.28 -0.74
N GLU A 104 -5.04 12.44 -0.31
CA GLU A 104 -5.52 13.12 0.89
C GLU A 104 -7.01 13.44 0.80
N HIS A 105 -7.47 13.94 -0.36
CA HIS A 105 -8.88 14.19 -0.60
C HIS A 105 -9.71 12.90 -0.52
N LEU A 106 -9.29 11.81 -1.20
CA LEU A 106 -9.97 10.52 -1.14
C LEU A 106 -10.12 10.00 0.30
N VAL A 107 -9.01 10.01 1.06
CA VAL A 107 -9.01 9.54 2.46
C VAL A 107 -9.89 10.43 3.34
N SER A 108 -9.88 11.74 3.12
CA SER A 108 -10.74 12.70 3.84
C SER A 108 -12.22 12.43 3.58
N GLU A 109 -12.62 12.28 2.32
CA GLU A 109 -14.02 11.98 1.96
C GLU A 109 -14.49 10.66 2.55
N LEU A 110 -13.64 9.63 2.54
CA LEU A 110 -13.95 8.35 3.17
C LEU A 110 -14.08 8.46 4.69
N LYS A 111 -13.19 9.20 5.35
CA LYS A 111 -13.29 9.50 6.80
C LYS A 111 -14.61 10.20 7.13
N ASN A 112 -15.03 11.18 6.32
CA ASN A 112 -16.27 11.91 6.50
C ASN A 112 -17.52 11.01 6.37
N ARG A 113 -17.43 9.93 5.59
CA ARG A 113 -18.50 8.94 5.42
C ARG A 113 -18.49 7.80 6.45
N MET A 114 -17.46 7.71 7.30
CA MET A 114 -17.38 6.64 8.30
C MET A 114 -18.57 6.58 9.28
N PRO A 115 -19.18 7.69 9.74
CA PRO A 115 -20.38 7.61 10.59
C PRO A 115 -21.53 6.89 9.88
N GLU A 116 -21.80 7.24 8.63
CA GLU A 116 -22.84 6.64 7.80
C GLU A 116 -22.57 5.14 7.57
N ILE A 117 -21.32 4.78 7.21
CA ILE A 117 -20.91 3.38 7.01
C ILE A 117 -21.12 2.56 8.30
N LYS A 118 -20.72 3.09 9.46
CA LYS A 118 -20.90 2.42 10.76
C LYS A 118 -22.37 2.26 11.13
N ASP A 119 -23.22 3.22 10.80
CA ASP A 119 -24.67 3.14 11.02
C ASP A 119 -25.32 2.06 10.13
N LEU A 120 -24.92 1.97 8.85
CA LEU A 120 -25.38 0.92 7.94
C LEU A 120 -24.98 -0.48 8.43
N ILE A 121 -23.75 -0.63 8.96
CA ILE A 121 -23.27 -1.88 9.58
C ILE A 121 -24.11 -2.22 10.82
N LYS A 122 -24.33 -1.25 11.70
CA LYS A 122 -25.11 -1.43 12.93
C LYS A 122 -26.55 -1.86 12.63
N ASN A 123 -27.13 -1.34 11.55
CA ASN A 123 -28.48 -1.68 11.10
C ASN A 123 -28.54 -2.99 10.28
N GLY A 124 -27.41 -3.67 10.07
CA GLY A 124 -27.33 -4.93 9.34
C GLY A 124 -27.58 -4.81 7.83
N GLN A 125 -27.47 -3.61 7.26
CA GLN A 125 -27.66 -3.39 5.82
C GLN A 125 -26.41 -3.76 5.01
N ILE A 126 -25.24 -3.68 5.65
CA ILE A 126 -23.93 -4.13 5.15
C ILE A 126 -23.17 -4.79 6.31
N ASN A 127 -22.15 -5.58 6.02
CA ASN A 127 -21.33 -6.28 6.99
C ASN A 127 -19.87 -5.82 6.95
N TYR A 128 -19.12 -6.04 8.05
CA TYR A 128 -17.68 -5.80 8.08
C TYR A 128 -16.93 -6.59 6.98
N ILE A 129 -17.36 -7.84 6.73
CA ILE A 129 -16.75 -8.71 5.72
C ILE A 129 -16.91 -8.20 4.28
N ASP A 130 -17.87 -7.30 4.03
CA ASP A 130 -18.05 -6.68 2.71
C ASP A 130 -16.88 -5.74 2.36
N PHE A 131 -16.08 -5.36 3.36
CA PHE A 131 -14.86 -4.56 3.19
C PHE A 131 -13.57 -5.40 3.24
N GLU A 132 -13.67 -6.72 3.45
CA GLU A 132 -12.51 -7.60 3.39
C GLU A 132 -12.06 -7.82 1.94
N TYR A 133 -10.76 -7.98 1.76
CA TYR A 133 -10.15 -8.28 0.47
C TYR A 133 -8.86 -9.06 0.71
N GLU A 134 -8.49 -9.88 -0.26
CA GLU A 134 -7.21 -10.60 -0.24
C GLU A 134 -6.06 -9.58 -0.20
N LYS A 135 -5.16 -9.71 0.78
CA LYS A 135 -4.03 -8.77 0.89
C LYS A 135 -2.90 -9.22 -0.03
N TYR A 136 -2.11 -8.25 -0.48
CA TYR A 136 -0.80 -8.47 -1.13
C TYR A 136 -0.79 -9.24 -2.46
N PHE A 137 -1.92 -9.40 -3.14
CA PHE A 137 -1.96 -9.89 -4.53
C PHE A 137 -1.83 -8.76 -5.57
N GLY A 138 -1.39 -7.57 -5.14
CA GLY A 138 -1.22 -6.38 -5.98
C GLY A 138 -2.44 -5.52 -6.28
N PRO A 139 -3.54 -5.49 -5.48
CA PRO A 139 -4.62 -4.55 -5.74
C PRO A 139 -4.15 -3.10 -5.51
N GLU A 140 -4.53 -2.20 -6.42
CA GLU A 140 -4.27 -0.78 -6.26
C GLU A 140 -5.28 -0.17 -5.26
N ILE A 141 -4.88 -0.09 -3.99
CA ILE A 141 -5.66 0.55 -2.92
C ILE A 141 -5.49 2.07 -2.96
N ILE A 142 -4.30 2.55 -3.32
CA ILE A 142 -4.00 3.97 -3.44
C ILE A 142 -3.59 4.26 -4.88
N PRO A 143 -4.43 4.97 -5.66
CA PRO A 143 -4.11 5.32 -7.04
C PRO A 143 -2.99 6.38 -7.17
#